data_AF-A0A9P5HG07-F1
#
_entry.id   AF-A0A9P5HG07-F1
#
_cell.length_a   1.000
_cell.length_b   1.000
_cell.length_c   1.000
_cell.angle_alpha   90.00
_cell.angle_beta   90.00
_cell.angle_gamma   90.00
#
_symmetry.space_group_name_H-M   'P 1'
#
loop_
_entity.id
_entity.type
_entity.pdbx_description
1 polymer ?
#
loop_
_entity_poly.entity_id
_entity_poly.type
_entity_poly.pdbx_seq_one_letter_code
_entity_poly.pdbx_strand_id
1 'polypeptide(L)'
;MAYANDDIMETPYRYLPGSTLNLISSDGEDIEVLVTRLIMAPTMSSVVEVQMKTQNGVEKAVLKMYDRRFGERRGFIRNGSYRPHNKRAEEAFQDYIRSGKAKTLLEERNNEAEVDWICESSDEDYENTFGEDEDDDYEDEDYYQDDKNDKNDDENDNDVDDEEDSPSEWDELGEFECETFNSNRMSYLLETRGYRKLQRLQGNCVPKLISSIVGDHSVTPDDLPPFYFQPMGVLLD
;
A
#
# COMPACT_ATOMS: atom_id res chain seq x y z
N MET A 1 -15.59 -19.25 -12.52
CA MET A 1 -14.24 -19.60 -13.01
C MET A 1 -13.43 -20.09 -11.84
N ALA A 2 -13.00 -21.35 -11.84
CA ALA A 2 -12.01 -21.83 -10.88
C ALA A 2 -10.65 -21.31 -11.37
N TYR A 3 -10.00 -20.44 -10.60
CA TYR A 3 -8.61 -20.08 -10.88
C TYR A 3 -7.80 -21.38 -10.86
N ALA A 4 -7.12 -21.68 -11.96
CA ALA A 4 -6.16 -22.77 -12.00
C ALA A 4 -5.21 -22.61 -10.82
N ASN A 5 -4.77 -23.72 -10.21
CA ASN A 5 -3.74 -23.75 -9.16
C ASN A 5 -2.37 -23.36 -9.75
N ASP A 6 -2.30 -22.28 -10.51
CA ASP A 6 -1.07 -21.67 -10.99
C ASP A 6 -0.33 -21.19 -9.76
N ASP A 7 0.57 -22.05 -9.31
CA ASP A 7 1.78 -21.77 -8.55
C ASP A 7 1.61 -20.53 -7.65
N ILE A 8 0.77 -20.68 -6.61
CA ILE A 8 0.82 -19.77 -5.47
C ILE A 8 2.25 -19.91 -4.99
N MET A 9 3.14 -19.02 -5.44
CA MET A 9 4.42 -18.88 -4.79
C MET A 9 4.08 -18.73 -3.32
N GLU A 10 4.65 -19.59 -2.48
CA GLU A 10 4.85 -19.24 -1.10
C GLU A 10 5.56 -17.90 -1.17
N THR A 11 4.79 -16.82 -1.11
CA THR A 11 5.28 -15.45 -1.05
C THR A 11 6.22 -15.53 0.12
N PRO A 12 7.56 -15.48 -0.06
CA PRO A 12 8.49 -16.01 0.93
C PRO A 12 8.28 -15.19 2.20
N TYR A 13 7.48 -15.72 3.13
CA TYR A 13 6.76 -14.90 4.10
C TYR A 13 7.77 -14.48 5.15
N ARG A 14 8.46 -13.35 4.90
CA ARG A 14 9.55 -12.86 5.77
C ARG A 14 9.02 -12.50 7.18
N TYR A 15 7.72 -12.27 7.33
CA TYR A 15 7.11 -11.76 8.58
C TYR A 15 6.40 -12.83 9.41
N LEU A 16 6.86 -14.09 9.39
CA LEU A 16 6.30 -15.17 10.22
C LEU A 16 7.00 -15.27 11.59
N PRO A 17 6.27 -15.60 12.67
CA PRO A 17 6.87 -15.92 13.95
C PRO A 17 8.01 -16.95 13.83
N GLY A 18 9.15 -16.66 14.45
CA GLY A 18 10.37 -17.44 14.37
C GLY A 18 11.34 -17.01 13.26
N SER A 19 10.94 -16.12 12.36
CA SER A 19 11.80 -15.61 11.29
C SER A 19 12.70 -14.48 11.77
N THR A 20 13.96 -14.50 11.36
CA THR A 20 14.89 -13.38 11.56
C THR A 20 14.88 -12.47 10.34
N LEU A 21 14.77 -11.16 10.58
CA LEU A 21 14.83 -10.12 9.57
C LEU A 21 16.12 -9.33 9.74
N ASN A 22 16.83 -9.12 8.63
CA ASN A 22 17.93 -8.18 8.54
C ASN A 22 17.39 -6.88 7.91
N LEU A 23 17.48 -5.81 8.67
CA LEU A 23 16.93 -4.50 8.32
C LEU A 23 18.05 -3.47 8.36
N ILE A 24 17.95 -2.43 7.54
CA ILE A 24 18.89 -1.31 7.55
C ILE A 24 18.15 -0.11 8.10
N SER A 25 18.67 0.48 9.17
CA SER A 25 18.13 1.69 9.77
C SER A 25 18.37 2.92 8.89
N SER A 26 17.67 4.02 9.13
CA SER A 26 17.85 5.27 8.37
C SER A 26 19.22 5.91 8.52
N ASP A 27 19.94 5.56 9.58
CA ASP A 27 21.33 5.93 9.85
C ASP A 27 22.35 4.93 9.25
N GLY A 28 21.88 3.86 8.60
CA GLY A 28 22.70 2.89 7.89
C GLY A 28 23.25 1.77 8.77
N GLU A 29 22.72 1.59 9.98
CA GLU A 29 23.08 0.49 10.87
C GLU A 29 22.25 -0.76 10.55
N ASP A 30 22.89 -1.92 10.61
CA ASP A 30 22.21 -3.21 10.48
C ASP A 30 21.47 -3.54 11.78
N ILE A 31 20.17 -3.83 11.64
CA ILE A 31 19.29 -4.25 12.73
C ILE A 31 18.81 -5.67 12.43
N GLU A 32 19.21 -6.61 13.29
CA GLU A 32 18.68 -7.97 13.32
C GLU A 32 17.48 -8.03 14.28
N VAL A 33 16.32 -8.43 13.77
CA VAL A 33 15.11 -8.64 14.59
C VAL A 33 14.52 -10.02 14.41
N LEU A 34 14.02 -10.62 15.50
CA LEU A 34 13.29 -11.88 15.50
C LEU A 34 11.79 -11.59 15.54
N VAL A 35 11.04 -12.02 14.55
CA VAL A 35 9.57 -11.93 14.55
C VAL A 35 9.03 -12.89 15.61
N THR A 36 8.32 -12.37 16.61
CA THR A 36 7.72 -13.17 17.68
C THR A 36 6.24 -13.43 17.45
N ARG A 37 5.52 -12.47 16.86
CA ARG A 37 4.07 -12.56 16.68
C ARG A 37 3.60 -11.73 15.49
N LEU A 38 2.66 -12.29 14.72
CA LEU A 38 1.91 -11.52 13.73
C LEU A 38 0.78 -10.72 14.40
N ILE A 39 0.68 -9.43 14.08
CA ILE A 39 -0.40 -8.56 14.53
C ILE A 39 -1.33 -8.35 13.33
N MET A 40 -2.45 -9.06 13.32
CA MET A 40 -3.45 -8.91 12.26
C MET A 40 -4.22 -7.61 12.48
N ALA A 41 -3.91 -6.59 11.69
CA ALA A 41 -4.59 -5.30 11.71
C ALA A 41 -5.11 -4.98 10.29
N PRO A 42 -6.28 -4.32 10.16
CA PRO A 42 -6.80 -3.85 8.87
C PRO A 42 -5.99 -2.61 8.45
N THR A 43 -4.75 -2.83 8.03
CA THR A 43 -3.83 -1.77 7.62
C THR A 43 -3.16 -2.12 6.30
N MET A 44 -2.72 -1.10 5.58
CA MET A 44 -1.90 -1.22 4.38
C MET A 44 -0.55 -1.92 4.61
N SER A 45 -0.07 -1.95 5.85
CA SER A 45 1.19 -2.56 6.25
C SER A 45 1.03 -3.93 6.89
N SER A 46 2.06 -4.76 6.81
CA SER A 46 2.20 -5.91 7.71
C SER A 46 2.71 -5.43 9.06
N VAL A 47 2.01 -5.77 10.15
CA VAL A 47 2.38 -5.38 11.51
C VAL A 47 2.80 -6.64 12.29
N VAL A 48 3.97 -6.62 12.91
CA VAL A 48 4.49 -7.74 13.69
C VAL A 48 5.12 -7.27 14.99
N GLU A 49 5.01 -8.07 16.05
CA GLU A 49 5.87 -7.95 17.23
C GLU A 49 7.23 -8.57 16.91
N VAL A 50 8.30 -7.87 17.27
CA VAL A 50 9.66 -8.34 17.11
C VAL A 50 10.46 -8.24 18.40
N GLN A 51 11.53 -9.01 18.48
CA GLN A 51 12.60 -8.86 19.47
C GLN A 51 13.88 -8.42 18.79
N MET A 52 14.54 -7.40 19.33
CA MET A 52 15.84 -6.93 18.87
C MET A 52 16.87 -7.02 19.98
N LYS A 53 18.13 -7.26 19.61
CA LYS A 53 19.25 -7.23 20.54
C LYS A 53 19.79 -5.80 20.63
N THR A 54 19.80 -5.23 21.82
CA THR A 54 20.40 -3.93 22.13
C THR A 54 21.58 -4.12 23.09
N GLN A 55 22.33 -3.04 23.35
CA GLN A 55 23.38 -3.06 24.36
C GLN A 55 22.84 -3.37 25.77
N ASN A 56 21.54 -3.13 26.00
CA ASN A 56 20.89 -3.32 27.29
C ASN A 56 20.19 -4.68 27.43
N GLY A 57 20.23 -5.52 26.39
CA GLY A 57 19.62 -6.84 26.40
C GLY A 57 18.73 -7.08 25.20
N VAL A 58 17.63 -7.81 25.41
CA VAL A 58 16.62 -8.05 24.36
C VAL A 58 15.43 -7.16 24.63
N GLU A 59 15.09 -6.31 23.66
CA GLU A 59 13.96 -5.40 23.72
C GLU A 59 12.87 -5.86 22.75
N LYS A 60 11.61 -5.69 23.17
CA LYS A 60 10.46 -5.91 22.30
C LYS A 60 10.15 -4.62 21.54
N ALA A 61 9.65 -4.78 20.32
CA ALA A 61 9.18 -3.67 19.51
C ALA A 61 8.04 -4.12 18.60
N VAL A 62 7.36 -3.13 18.01
CA VAL A 62 6.43 -3.32 16.91
C VAL A 62 7.10 -2.90 15.62
N LEU A 63 7.11 -3.79 14.64
CA LEU A 63 7.62 -3.55 13.31
C LEU A 63 6.44 -3.45 12.34
N LYS A 64 6.37 -2.33 11.63
CA LYS A 64 5.37 -2.07 10.60
C LYS A 64 6.04 -1.98 9.24
N MET A 65 5.73 -2.93 8.36
CA MET A 65 6.34 -3.09 7.03
C MET A 65 5.35 -2.71 5.92
N TYR A 66 5.74 -1.74 5.11
CA TYR A 66 5.07 -1.28 3.90
C TYR A 66 5.62 -2.02 2.70
N ASP A 67 5.04 -3.19 2.46
CA ASP A 67 5.48 -4.13 1.44
C ASP A 67 4.32 -4.38 0.48
N ARG A 68 4.48 -4.02 -0.80
CA ARG A 68 3.41 -4.09 -1.81
C ARG A 68 2.79 -5.48 -1.96
N ARG A 69 3.52 -6.52 -1.57
CA ARG A 69 3.11 -7.92 -1.69
C ARG A 69 2.09 -8.32 -0.61
N PHE A 70 1.93 -7.48 0.41
CA PHE A 70 1.03 -7.70 1.54
C PHE A 70 0.10 -6.49 1.74
N GLY A 71 -0.86 -6.61 2.67
CA GLY A 71 -1.77 -5.53 3.05
C GLY A 71 -3.19 -5.67 2.47
N GLU A 72 -4.07 -4.78 2.90
CA GLU A 72 -5.51 -4.84 2.62
C GLU A 72 -5.88 -4.78 1.14
N ARG A 73 -5.05 -4.12 0.30
CA ARG A 73 -5.26 -4.05 -1.16
C ARG A 73 -5.14 -5.42 -1.85
N ARG A 74 -4.54 -6.41 -1.18
CA ARG A 74 -4.48 -7.81 -1.68
C ARG A 74 -5.73 -8.61 -1.35
N GLY A 75 -6.67 -8.02 -0.62
CA GLY A 75 -8.04 -8.47 -0.48
C GLY A 75 -8.47 -8.63 0.97
N PHE A 76 -9.31 -7.70 1.41
CA PHE A 76 -10.55 -8.09 2.05
C PHE A 76 -11.62 -8.17 0.97
N ILE A 77 -12.42 -9.25 0.98
CA ILE A 77 -13.54 -9.47 0.06
C ILE A 77 -14.62 -8.41 0.36
N ARG A 78 -14.42 -7.17 -0.08
CA ARG A 78 -15.45 -6.12 -0.04
C ARG A 78 -16.18 -6.02 -1.38
N ASN A 79 -15.45 -6.22 -2.48
CA ASN A 79 -15.96 -6.16 -3.87
C ASN A 79 -15.70 -7.46 -4.68
N GLY A 80 -15.51 -8.60 -4.01
CA GLY A 80 -15.48 -9.93 -4.67
C GLY A 80 -14.21 -10.33 -5.42
N SER A 81 -13.18 -9.48 -5.57
CA SER A 81 -11.91 -9.87 -6.20
C SER A 81 -10.74 -9.88 -5.20
N TYR A 82 -10.42 -11.07 -4.68
CA TYR A 82 -9.16 -11.33 -4.00
C TYR A 82 -8.03 -11.35 -5.04
N ARG A 83 -7.04 -10.47 -4.90
CA ARG A 83 -5.89 -10.36 -5.82
C ARG A 83 -4.60 -10.66 -5.05
N PRO A 84 -4.31 -11.94 -4.74
CA PRO A 84 -3.09 -12.30 -4.05
C PRO A 84 -1.88 -11.91 -4.88
N HIS A 85 -0.81 -11.49 -4.22
CA HIS A 85 0.46 -11.33 -4.91
C HIS A 85 0.99 -12.70 -5.34
N ASN A 86 1.36 -12.83 -6.61
CA ASN A 86 1.84 -14.07 -7.21
C ASN A 86 2.95 -13.77 -8.24
N LYS A 87 3.54 -14.83 -8.82
CA LYS A 87 4.63 -14.69 -9.79
C LYS A 87 4.23 -13.87 -11.02
N ARG A 88 3.02 -14.06 -11.54
CA ARG A 88 2.50 -13.30 -12.69
C ARG A 88 2.47 -11.80 -12.41
N ALA A 89 2.02 -11.42 -11.21
CA ALA A 89 1.98 -10.02 -10.80
C ALA A 89 3.39 -9.44 -10.60
N GLU A 90 4.33 -10.23 -10.07
CA GLU A 90 5.73 -9.84 -9.96
C GLU A 90 6.38 -9.59 -11.32
N GLU A 91 6.18 -10.49 -12.29
CA GLU A 91 6.71 -10.36 -13.65
C GLU A 91 6.09 -9.16 -14.37
N ALA A 92 4.77 -8.96 -14.28
CA ALA A 92 4.10 -7.81 -14.86
C ALA A 92 4.61 -6.49 -14.28
N PHE A 93 4.82 -6.42 -12.95
CA PHE A 93 5.41 -5.24 -12.32
C PHE A 93 6.82 -4.96 -12.80
N GLN A 94 7.67 -5.99 -12.91
CA GLN A 94 9.03 -5.83 -13.43
C GLN A 94 9.02 -5.29 -14.87
N ASP A 95 8.18 -5.82 -15.75
CA ASP A 95 8.06 -5.35 -17.13
C ASP A 95 7.50 -3.93 -17.22
N TYR A 96 6.57 -3.57 -16.33
CA TYR A 96 6.04 -2.22 -16.21
C TYR A 96 7.13 -1.21 -15.77
N ILE A 97 8.10 -1.63 -14.95
CA ILE A 97 9.29 -0.83 -14.64
C ILE A 97 10.24 -0.76 -15.83
N ARG A 98 10.56 -1.90 -16.47
CA ARG A 98 11.47 -1.97 -17.63
C ARG A 98 11.01 -1.08 -18.78
N SER A 99 9.71 -1.04 -19.02
CA SER A 99 9.10 -0.20 -20.06
C SER A 99 9.10 1.30 -19.71
N GLY A 100 9.48 1.68 -18.49
CA GLY A 100 9.50 3.07 -18.02
C GLY A 100 8.13 3.60 -17.56
N LYS A 101 7.04 2.85 -17.76
CA LYS A 101 5.67 3.24 -17.38
C LYS A 101 5.56 3.52 -15.88
N ALA A 102 6.21 2.71 -15.04
CA ALA A 102 6.25 2.91 -13.59
C ALA A 102 6.79 4.29 -13.19
N LYS A 103 7.81 4.78 -13.90
CA LYS A 103 8.40 6.09 -13.59
C LYS A 103 7.42 7.21 -13.93
N THR A 104 6.80 7.17 -15.11
CA THR A 104 5.80 8.14 -15.55
C THR A 104 4.64 8.23 -14.56
N LEU A 105 4.06 7.09 -14.19
CA LEU A 105 2.96 7.02 -13.24
C LEU A 105 3.34 7.64 -11.88
N LEU A 106 4.53 7.32 -11.35
CA LEU A 106 4.97 7.89 -10.08
C LEU A 106 5.21 9.40 -10.16
N GLU A 107 5.73 9.92 -11.27
CA GLU A 107 5.93 11.35 -11.48
C GLU A 107 4.59 12.10 -11.54
N GLU A 108 3.60 11.58 -12.27
CA GLU A 108 2.24 12.11 -12.34
C GLU A 108 1.59 12.17 -10.96
N ARG A 109 1.63 11.06 -10.21
CA ARG A 109 1.05 10.98 -8.86
C ARG A 109 1.75 11.88 -7.84
N ASN A 110 3.06 12.04 -7.91
CA ASN A 110 3.78 12.94 -7.00
C ASN A 110 3.40 14.41 -7.26
N ASN A 111 3.18 14.78 -8.54
CA ASN A 111 2.72 16.12 -8.89
C ASN A 111 1.28 16.37 -8.39
N GLU A 112 0.39 15.37 -8.47
CA GLU A 112 -0.97 15.46 -7.92
C GLU A 112 -0.97 15.60 -6.39
N ALA A 113 -0.18 14.77 -5.69
CA ALA A 113 -0.13 14.77 -4.23
C ALA A 113 0.47 16.06 -3.65
N GLU A 114 1.39 16.72 -4.35
CA GLU A 114 1.92 18.02 -3.93
C GLU A 114 0.84 19.11 -3.99
N VAL A 115 -0.06 19.06 -4.97
CA VAL A 115 -1.18 20.00 -5.10
C VAL A 115 -2.22 19.80 -4.00
N ASP A 116 -2.64 18.56 -3.76
CA ASP A 116 -3.66 18.25 -2.76
C ASP A 116 -3.19 18.56 -1.34
N TRP A 117 -1.92 18.28 -1.06
CA TRP A 117 -1.31 18.53 0.26
C TRP A 117 -1.11 20.02 0.57
N ILE A 118 -0.93 20.88 -0.45
CA ILE A 118 -0.86 22.34 -0.25
C ILE A 118 -2.24 22.89 0.14
N CYS A 119 -3.32 22.38 -0.45
CA CYS A 119 -4.70 22.83 -0.20
C CYS A 119 -5.21 22.52 1.22
N GLU A 120 -4.81 21.40 1.82
CA GLU A 120 -5.19 21.09 3.21
C GLU A 120 -4.30 21.79 4.26
N SER A 121 -3.19 22.39 3.83
CA SER A 121 -2.25 23.10 4.73
C SER A 121 -2.49 24.61 4.79
N SER A 122 -3.40 25.16 3.99
CA SER A 122 -3.92 26.50 4.21
C SER A 122 -4.89 26.45 5.39
N ASP A 123 -4.31 26.54 6.59
CA ASP A 123 -4.95 26.91 7.85
C ASP A 123 -5.58 28.32 7.74
N GLU A 124 -6.53 28.52 6.81
CA GLU A 124 -7.45 29.64 6.82
C GLU A 124 -8.79 29.12 7.38
N ASP A 125 -8.92 29.31 8.70
CA ASP A 125 -10.17 29.46 9.43
C ASP A 125 -11.13 28.26 9.41
N TYR A 126 -10.73 27.15 10.04
CA TYR A 126 -11.69 26.25 10.69
C TYR A 126 -12.23 26.93 11.97
N GLU A 127 -12.90 28.08 11.81
CA GLU A 127 -13.71 28.68 12.87
C GLU A 127 -14.91 27.77 13.15
N ASN A 128 -14.74 26.89 14.13
CA ASN A 128 -15.70 26.57 15.19
C ASN A 128 -17.21 26.84 14.92
N THR A 129 -17.79 26.23 13.90
CA THR A 129 -19.23 25.91 13.89
C THR A 129 -19.41 24.48 14.41
N PHE A 130 -19.18 24.30 15.71
CA PHE A 130 -19.84 23.26 16.48
C PHE A 130 -21.30 23.71 16.63
N GLY A 131 -22.05 23.59 15.52
CA GLY A 131 -23.49 23.78 15.47
C GLY A 131 -24.13 22.63 16.21
N GLU A 132 -24.97 22.99 17.16
CA GLU A 132 -25.71 22.10 18.05
C GLU A 132 -26.51 21.06 17.27
N ASP A 133 -26.62 19.90 17.90
CA ASP A 133 -27.37 18.70 17.51
C ASP A 133 -28.73 19.03 16.83
N GLU A 134 -28.85 18.69 15.54
CA GLU A 134 -30.16 18.44 14.90
C GLU A 134 -30.25 16.96 14.56
N ASP A 135 -31.13 16.28 15.28
CA ASP A 135 -31.57 14.91 15.07
C ASP A 135 -32.26 14.78 13.69
N ASP A 136 -31.51 14.43 12.65
CA ASP A 136 -32.11 14.04 11.36
C ASP A 136 -32.31 12.51 11.30
N ASP A 137 -33.55 12.11 11.57
CA ASP A 137 -34.14 10.81 11.25
C ASP A 137 -34.07 10.59 9.72
N TYR A 138 -33.02 9.93 9.24
CA TYR A 138 -32.97 9.41 7.88
C TYR A 138 -33.79 8.11 7.80
N GLU A 139 -35.08 8.25 7.48
CA GLU A 139 -35.89 7.15 6.97
C GLU A 139 -35.35 6.72 5.59
N ASP A 140 -34.78 5.52 5.56
CA ASP A 140 -34.16 4.86 4.40
C ASP A 140 -35.28 4.36 3.44
N GLU A 141 -35.78 5.25 2.55
CA GLU A 141 -36.75 4.88 1.51
C GLU A 141 -36.07 4.32 0.25
N ASP A 142 -36.19 3.00 0.09
CA ASP A 142 -36.59 2.30 -1.13
C ASP A 142 -36.38 3.02 -2.48
N TYR A 143 -35.18 2.96 -3.06
CA TYR A 143 -35.01 3.24 -4.49
C TYR A 143 -33.99 2.30 -5.12
N TYR A 144 -34.47 1.34 -5.92
CA TYR A 144 -34.05 1.08 -7.30
C TYR A 144 -35.00 0.03 -7.92
N GLN A 145 -35.98 0.51 -8.68
CA GLN A 145 -36.76 -0.32 -9.59
C GLN A 145 -35.97 -0.58 -10.88
N ASP A 146 -35.98 -1.86 -11.24
CA ASP A 146 -35.31 -2.51 -12.37
C ASP A 146 -36.01 -2.11 -13.69
N ASP A 147 -35.55 -1.04 -14.34
CA ASP A 147 -36.06 -0.61 -15.65
C ASP A 147 -35.37 -1.39 -16.78
N LYS A 148 -35.97 -2.53 -17.11
CA LYS A 148 -35.71 -3.29 -18.34
C LYS A 148 -36.76 -2.93 -19.37
N ASN A 149 -36.38 -2.12 -20.36
CA ASN A 149 -36.81 -2.16 -21.77
C ASN A 149 -36.49 -0.82 -22.43
N ASP A 150 -35.68 -0.80 -23.48
CA ASP A 150 -36.25 -0.71 -24.84
C ASP A 150 -35.19 -1.02 -25.89
N LYS A 151 -35.61 -1.76 -26.91
CA LYS A 151 -34.85 -2.00 -28.14
C LYS A 151 -35.19 -0.86 -29.08
N ASN A 152 -34.21 -0.31 -29.80
CA ASN A 152 -34.44 0.02 -31.20
C ASN A 152 -33.15 -0.11 -31.99
N ASP A 153 -33.27 -0.91 -33.04
CA ASP A 153 -32.36 -1.06 -34.16
C ASP A 153 -32.23 0.29 -34.88
N ASP A 154 -31.00 0.77 -35.07
CA ASP A 154 -30.66 1.58 -36.24
C ASP A 154 -29.31 1.10 -36.76
N GLU A 155 -29.38 0.47 -37.93
CA GLU A 155 -28.24 -0.06 -38.67
C GLU A 155 -27.48 1.09 -39.36
N ASN A 156 -26.16 0.93 -39.38
CA ASN A 156 -25.26 1.38 -40.46
C ASN A 156 -24.68 2.79 -40.36
N ASP A 157 -23.65 2.94 -39.53
CA ASP A 157 -22.44 3.68 -39.93
C ASP A 157 -21.25 2.72 -39.90
N ASN A 158 -20.45 2.73 -40.98
CA ASN A 158 -19.20 2.01 -41.06
C ASN A 158 -18.16 2.78 -40.24
N ASP A 159 -18.32 2.72 -38.91
CA ASP A 159 -17.27 3.13 -37.99
C ASP A 159 -16.13 2.14 -38.19
N VAL A 160 -15.04 2.66 -38.74
CA VAL A 160 -13.74 2.02 -38.69
C VAL A 160 -13.53 1.72 -37.21
N ASP A 161 -13.55 0.43 -36.85
CA ASP A 161 -13.11 -0.05 -35.55
C ASP A 161 -11.67 0.44 -35.36
N ASP A 162 -11.51 1.68 -34.90
CA ASP A 162 -10.38 2.08 -34.08
C ASP A 162 -10.51 1.17 -32.87
N GLU A 163 -9.90 -0.03 -32.96
CA GLU A 163 -9.57 -0.86 -31.83
C GLU A 163 -8.75 0.04 -30.90
N GLU A 164 -9.44 0.82 -30.07
CA GLU A 164 -8.84 1.60 -29.01
C GLU A 164 -7.92 0.64 -28.29
N ASP A 165 -6.64 1.02 -28.21
CA ASP A 165 -5.56 0.30 -27.54
C ASP A 165 -5.89 0.16 -26.04
N SER A 166 -6.89 -0.67 -25.73
CA SER A 166 -7.26 -1.01 -24.37
C SER A 166 -6.02 -1.61 -23.72
N PRO A 167 -5.65 -1.15 -22.52
CA PRO A 167 -4.48 -1.67 -21.83
C PRO A 167 -4.55 -3.19 -21.79
N SER A 168 -3.44 -3.84 -22.16
CA SER A 168 -3.38 -5.29 -22.03
C SER A 168 -3.58 -5.68 -20.56
N GLU A 169 -4.18 -6.84 -20.28
CA GLU A 169 -4.32 -7.36 -18.90
C GLU A 169 -2.96 -7.38 -18.16
N TRP A 170 -1.86 -7.53 -18.91
CA TRP A 170 -0.50 -7.47 -18.39
C TRP A 170 -0.12 -6.07 -17.92
N ASP A 171 -0.45 -5.04 -18.70
CA ASP A 171 -0.23 -3.65 -18.34
C ASP A 171 -1.09 -3.24 -17.15
N GLU A 172 -2.37 -3.63 -17.11
CA GLU A 172 -3.25 -3.38 -15.97
C GLU A 172 -2.71 -3.99 -14.68
N LEU A 173 -2.14 -5.20 -14.76
CA LEU A 173 -1.54 -5.88 -13.62
C LEU A 173 -0.27 -5.18 -13.14
N GLY A 174 0.60 -4.76 -14.06
CA GLY A 174 1.81 -3.99 -13.76
C GLY A 174 1.50 -2.62 -13.16
N GLU A 175 0.48 -1.94 -13.68
CA GLU A 175 -0.04 -0.68 -13.17
C GLU A 175 -0.58 -0.84 -11.75
N PHE A 176 -1.44 -1.83 -11.50
CA PHE A 176 -1.98 -2.11 -10.17
C PHE A 176 -0.89 -2.36 -9.12
N GLU A 177 0.16 -3.10 -9.48
CA GLU A 177 1.34 -3.32 -8.63
C GLU A 177 2.10 -2.02 -8.35
N CYS A 178 2.23 -1.17 -9.36
CA CYS A 178 2.86 0.15 -9.23
C CYS A 178 2.06 1.09 -8.33
N GLU A 179 0.73 1.13 -8.47
CA GLU A 179 -0.14 1.91 -7.59
C GLU A 179 -0.09 1.41 -6.15
N THR A 180 -0.06 0.09 -5.95
CA THR A 180 0.07 -0.52 -4.62
C THR A 180 1.42 -0.17 -4.00
N PHE A 181 2.51 -0.23 -4.77
CA PHE A 181 3.83 0.24 -4.35
C PHE A 181 3.80 1.71 -3.93
N ASN A 182 3.26 2.59 -4.78
CA ASN A 182 3.20 4.03 -4.50
C ASN A 182 2.40 4.32 -3.23
N SER A 183 1.23 3.66 -3.08
CA SER A 183 0.37 3.85 -1.92
C SER A 183 1.08 3.45 -0.61
N ASN A 184 1.74 2.30 -0.60
CA ASN A 184 2.54 1.85 0.54
C ASN A 184 3.69 2.80 0.85
N ARG A 185 4.40 3.29 -0.17
CA ARG A 185 5.45 4.30 -0.02
C ARG A 185 4.90 5.58 0.60
N MET A 186 3.78 6.07 0.11
CA MET A 186 3.17 7.30 0.63
C MET A 186 2.71 7.13 2.08
N SER A 187 2.08 6.01 2.43
CA SER A 187 1.72 5.71 3.83
C SER A 187 2.94 5.69 4.75
N TYR A 188 4.04 5.04 4.32
CA TYR A 188 5.30 5.06 5.06
C TYR A 188 5.85 6.48 5.27
N LEU A 189 5.88 7.30 4.21
CA LEU A 189 6.38 8.67 4.27
C LEU A 189 5.54 9.54 5.21
N LEU A 190 4.20 9.43 5.11
CA LEU A 190 3.27 10.15 5.97
C LEU A 190 3.41 9.73 7.43
N GLU A 191 3.48 8.42 7.71
CA GLU A 191 3.65 7.93 9.08
C GLU A 191 4.97 8.39 9.69
N THR A 192 6.08 8.24 8.97
CA THR A 192 7.40 8.66 9.45
C THR A 192 7.44 10.16 9.69
N ARG A 193 6.81 10.96 8.81
CA ARG A 193 6.65 12.40 8.99
C ARG A 193 5.80 12.73 10.22
N GLY A 194 4.70 12.01 10.43
CA GLY A 194 3.82 12.13 11.59
C GLY A 194 4.59 11.92 12.89
N TYR A 195 5.33 10.80 13.00
CA TYR A 195 6.18 10.55 14.16
C TYR A 195 7.21 11.65 14.40
N ARG A 196 7.88 12.16 13.35
CA ARG A 196 8.82 13.28 13.47
C ARG A 196 8.16 14.55 13.99
N LYS A 197 6.96 14.89 13.53
CA LYS A 197 6.18 16.05 14.03
C LYS A 197 5.76 15.86 15.49
N LEU A 198 5.43 14.64 15.89
CA LEU A 198 4.98 14.29 17.25
C LEU A 198 6.13 13.91 18.20
N GLN A 199 7.38 14.25 17.89
CA GLN A 199 8.56 13.84 18.66
C GLN A 199 8.44 14.11 20.18
N ARG A 200 7.81 15.25 20.56
CA ARG A 200 7.61 15.61 21.99
C ARG A 200 6.58 14.75 22.72
N LEU A 201 5.72 14.04 22.00
CA LEU A 201 4.66 13.19 22.55
C LEU A 201 5.03 11.70 22.55
N GLN A 202 6.12 11.33 21.88
CA GLN A 202 6.60 9.95 21.80
C GLN A 202 7.00 9.39 23.17
N GLY A 203 6.56 8.16 23.46
CA GLY A 203 6.75 7.50 24.75
C GLY A 203 5.78 7.96 25.85
N ASN A 204 4.93 8.95 25.56
CA ASN A 204 3.89 9.43 26.47
C ASN A 204 2.49 9.16 25.90
N CYS A 205 2.16 9.82 24.78
CA CYS A 205 0.83 9.77 24.17
C CYS A 205 0.83 8.97 22.87
N VAL A 206 1.98 8.81 22.23
CA VAL A 206 2.15 8.00 21.02
C VAL A 206 3.37 7.08 21.17
N PRO A 207 3.42 5.94 20.47
CA PRO A 207 4.59 5.07 20.46
C PRO A 207 5.87 5.83 20.10
N LYS A 208 7.00 5.37 20.61
CA LYS A 208 8.29 5.97 20.27
C LYS A 208 8.80 5.37 18.97
N LEU A 209 9.11 6.22 18.00
CA LEU A 209 9.79 5.81 16.79
C LEU A 209 11.25 5.49 17.14
N ILE A 210 11.61 4.22 17.05
CA ILE A 210 12.98 3.73 17.27
C ILE A 210 13.81 4.04 16.03
N SER A 211 13.33 3.60 14.86
CA SER A 211 13.99 3.87 13.58
C SER A 211 13.02 3.74 12.41
N SER A 212 13.31 4.47 11.33
CA SER A 212 12.77 4.16 10.01
C SER A 212 13.74 3.22 9.30
N ILE A 213 13.21 2.19 8.64
CA ILE A 213 14.01 1.07 8.14
C ILE A 213 13.74 0.81 6.65
N VAL A 214 14.72 0.18 6.02
CA VAL A 214 14.62 -0.40 4.68
C VAL A 214 14.95 -1.89 4.79
N GLY A 215 14.10 -2.73 4.21
CA GLY A 215 14.34 -4.17 4.17
C GLY A 215 15.43 -4.55 3.18
N ASP A 216 16.06 -5.70 3.44
CA ASP A 216 17.11 -6.24 2.58
C ASP A 216 16.64 -6.45 1.11
N HIS A 217 17.50 -6.04 0.17
CA HIS A 217 17.29 -5.93 -1.27
C HIS A 217 17.61 -7.22 -2.04
N SER A 218 17.84 -8.32 -1.34
CA SER A 218 18.23 -9.64 -1.88
C SER A 218 17.28 -10.27 -2.92
N VAL A 219 16.18 -9.61 -3.29
CA VAL A 219 15.20 -10.08 -4.29
C VAL A 219 15.10 -9.13 -5.50
N THR A 220 15.94 -8.10 -5.58
CA THR A 220 15.92 -7.15 -6.71
C THR A 220 16.56 -7.79 -7.95
N PRO A 221 15.90 -7.78 -9.12
CA PRO A 221 16.54 -8.13 -10.38
C PRO A 221 17.72 -7.19 -10.70
N ASP A 222 18.85 -7.72 -11.18
CA ASP A 222 20.07 -6.95 -11.44
C ASP A 222 19.89 -5.79 -12.43
N ASP A 223 18.87 -5.89 -13.30
CA ASP A 223 18.56 -4.91 -14.34
C ASP A 223 17.61 -3.79 -13.87
N LEU A 224 17.08 -3.88 -12.65
CA LEU A 224 16.06 -2.97 -12.14
C LEU A 224 16.50 -2.18 -10.90
N PRO A 225 16.00 -0.94 -10.70
CA PRO A 225 16.36 -0.15 -9.52
C PRO A 225 15.85 -0.81 -8.22
N PRO A 226 16.71 -1.01 -7.19
CA PRO A 226 16.31 -1.60 -5.90
C PRO A 226 15.15 -0.90 -5.21
N PHE A 227 14.99 0.40 -5.46
CA PHE A 227 13.94 1.24 -4.92
C PHE A 227 12.52 0.65 -5.06
N TYR A 228 12.22 -0.05 -6.16
CA TYR A 228 10.89 -0.63 -6.40
C TYR A 228 10.62 -1.94 -5.64
N PHE A 229 11.66 -2.57 -5.10
CA PHE A 229 11.62 -3.90 -4.50
C PHE A 229 11.95 -3.91 -3.01
N GLN A 230 12.50 -2.80 -2.50
CA GLN A 230 12.84 -2.64 -1.09
C GLN A 230 11.58 -2.27 -0.28
N PRO A 231 11.12 -3.14 0.64
CA PRO A 231 10.04 -2.79 1.54
C PRO A 231 10.55 -1.76 2.56
N MET A 232 9.72 -0.77 2.87
CA MET A 232 10.01 0.26 3.86
C MET A 232 9.29 -0.06 5.15
N GLY A 233 9.76 0.46 6.28
CA GLY A 233 9.05 0.24 7.54
C GLY A 233 9.40 1.20 8.64
N VAL A 234 8.64 1.11 9.72
CA VAL A 234 8.93 1.82 10.98
C VAL A 234 9.02 0.80 12.11
N LEU A 235 10.02 1.01 12.97
CA LEU A 235 10.22 0.23 14.19
C LEU A 235 9.83 1.10 15.38
N LEU A 236 8.92 0.60 16.21
CA LEU A 236 8.27 1.31 17.29
C LEU A 236 8.49 0.59 18.63
N ASP A 237 8.66 1.34 19.70
CA ASP A 237 8.67 0.83 21.10
C ASP A 237 7.23 0.56 21.58
#